data_AF-A0A318N091-F1
#
_entry.id   AF-A0A318N091-F1
#
_cell.length_a   1.000
_cell.length_b   1.000
_cell.length_c   1.000
_cell.angle_alpha   90.00
_cell.angle_beta   90.00
_cell.angle_gamma   90.00
#
_symmetry.space_group_name_H-M   'P 1'
#
loop_
_entity.id
_entity.type
_entity.pdbx_description
1 polymer ?
#
loop_
_entity_poly.entity_id
_entity_poly.type
_entity_poly.pdbx_seq_one_letter_code
_entity_poly.pdbx_strand_id
1 'polypeptide(L)'
;MKAKSLKDLAARSPVTENLYNQHGCNDVMTAFNIANHLHLYGFLEEAAAFYQEAINYRKLEAEAHPREAILLQVKLLCLVKAGIALDEKDCQRLHELSPSLMNYIRGVEEYRCGKIDALQAIKKIDHTFEQFHTGEEIDAINVGLIHDALKSDIFPERMVKNKIPQSIFFYWDQNLPEDVKENIQYHQNFQHFKVEVFDRDRACEWLYGYYGRDARELFLKSRHPAEAADILRVHVINLLGGFWVDADLKIVSENQFIEMIPANYDAVFFLTEGNFVHNDLFGAQPHNVFLEDCLLSIYHNCYKYDGLFISYKTGPGVFMRALNRIYSRCIKERKLKYPSLKIMDSSFFSKLTEQYPVEYKQKGTWSSV
;
A
#
# COMPACT_ATOMS: atom_id res chain seq x y z
N MET A 1 11.39 -8.91 37.39
CA MET A 1 11.65 -9.64 36.12
C MET A 1 13.10 -9.38 35.74
N LYS A 2 13.92 -10.41 35.47
CA LYS A 2 15.28 -10.20 34.94
C LYS A 2 15.14 -9.51 33.58
N ALA A 3 15.91 -8.46 33.33
CA ALA A 3 15.99 -7.87 32.00
C ALA A 3 16.43 -8.96 31.01
N LYS A 4 15.62 -9.19 29.97
CA LYS A 4 15.95 -10.14 28.90
C LYS A 4 17.17 -9.61 28.13
N SER A 5 18.12 -10.47 27.80
CA SER A 5 19.25 -10.06 26.95
C SER A 5 18.79 -9.85 25.50
N LEU A 6 19.51 -9.05 24.71
CA LEU A 6 19.21 -8.89 23.27
C LEU A 6 19.20 -10.22 22.53
N LYS A 7 20.06 -11.17 22.93
CA LYS A 7 20.06 -12.53 22.38
C LYS A 7 18.73 -13.25 22.65
N ASP A 8 18.18 -13.12 23.86
CA ASP A 8 16.89 -13.72 24.19
C ASP A 8 15.73 -13.09 23.41
N LEU A 9 15.82 -11.79 23.10
CA LEU A 9 14.84 -11.08 22.28
C LEU A 9 14.94 -11.50 20.80
N ALA A 10 16.16 -11.66 20.26
CA ALA A 10 16.37 -12.14 18.90
C ALA A 10 15.89 -13.59 18.70
N ALA A 11 15.98 -14.44 19.73
CA ALA A 11 15.52 -15.84 19.70
C ALA A 11 13.99 -16.00 19.54
N ARG A 12 13.23 -14.91 19.50
CA ARG A 12 11.78 -14.92 19.29
C ARG A 12 11.38 -15.23 17.85
N SER A 13 12.28 -15.01 16.88
CA SER A 13 12.12 -15.43 15.49
C SER A 13 13.36 -16.16 14.99
N PRO A 14 13.23 -17.32 14.32
CA PRO A 14 14.39 -18.05 13.78
C PRO A 14 15.23 -17.21 12.82
N VAL A 15 14.60 -16.29 12.07
CA VAL A 15 15.28 -15.40 11.13
C VAL A 15 16.18 -14.43 11.90
N THR A 16 15.65 -13.79 12.94
CA THR A 16 16.37 -12.78 13.72
C THR A 16 17.41 -13.41 14.63
N GLU A 17 17.17 -14.62 15.13
CA GLU A 17 18.16 -15.41 15.86
C GLU A 17 19.37 -15.72 14.98
N ASN A 18 19.13 -16.15 13.74
CA ASN A 18 20.20 -16.45 12.80
C ASN A 18 21.01 -15.19 12.45
N LEU A 19 20.33 -14.08 12.14
CA LEU A 19 20.99 -12.79 11.88
C LEU A 19 21.85 -12.34 13.07
N TYR A 20 21.31 -12.43 14.29
CA TYR A 20 22.04 -12.09 15.51
C TYR A 20 23.25 -13.02 15.73
N ASN A 21 23.12 -14.33 15.46
CA ASN A 21 24.22 -15.27 15.61
C ASN A 21 25.32 -15.07 14.54
N GLN A 22 24.96 -14.64 13.33
CA GLN A 22 25.91 -14.40 12.24
C GLN A 22 26.66 -13.07 12.37
N HIS A 23 25.94 -12.01 12.74
CA HIS A 23 26.47 -10.63 12.70
C HIS A 23 26.62 -9.98 14.07
N GLY A 24 26.07 -10.59 15.12
CA GLY A 24 25.94 -9.97 16.44
C GLY A 24 24.92 -8.83 16.41
N CYS A 25 25.18 -7.81 17.23
CA CYS A 25 24.43 -6.55 17.25
C CYS A 25 25.37 -5.48 17.79
N ASN A 26 26.31 -5.03 16.96
CA ASN A 26 27.43 -4.18 17.39
C ASN A 26 27.50 -2.83 16.65
N ASP A 27 26.55 -2.58 15.75
CA ASP A 27 26.50 -1.38 14.91
C ASP A 27 25.05 -1.01 14.60
N VAL A 28 24.86 0.20 14.05
CA VAL A 28 23.53 0.77 13.74
C VAL A 28 22.76 -0.11 12.76
N MET A 29 23.40 -0.61 11.70
CA MET A 29 22.73 -1.31 10.61
C MET A 29 22.32 -2.72 11.01
N THR A 30 23.18 -3.44 11.73
CA THR A 30 22.87 -4.78 12.25
C THR A 30 21.70 -4.72 13.24
N ALA A 31 21.72 -3.75 14.17
CA ALA A 31 20.62 -3.54 15.10
C ALA A 31 19.31 -3.17 14.38
N PHE A 32 19.38 -2.25 13.41
CA PHE A 32 18.24 -1.82 12.61
C PHE A 32 17.63 -2.96 11.78
N ASN A 33 18.46 -3.79 11.13
CA ASN A 33 17.99 -4.91 10.31
C ASN A 33 17.29 -5.98 11.16
N ILE A 34 17.83 -6.29 12.35
CA ILE A 34 17.17 -7.21 13.28
C ILE A 34 15.83 -6.63 13.73
N ALA A 35 15.78 -5.34 14.07
CA ALA A 35 14.55 -4.66 14.46
C ALA A 35 13.49 -4.70 13.35
N ASN A 36 13.85 -4.43 12.10
CA ASN A 36 12.93 -4.47 10.96
C ASN A 36 12.31 -5.86 10.78
N HIS A 37 13.10 -6.94 10.89
CA HIS A 37 12.55 -8.29 10.81
C HIS A 37 11.62 -8.59 12.00
N LEU A 38 11.99 -8.23 13.22
CA LEU A 38 11.11 -8.39 14.38
C LEU A 38 9.78 -7.63 14.20
N HIS A 39 9.85 -6.38 13.73
CA HIS A 39 8.68 -5.54 13.43
C HIS A 39 7.78 -6.21 12.38
N LEU A 40 8.37 -6.68 11.27
CA LEU A 40 7.64 -7.36 10.18
C LEU A 40 6.87 -8.59 10.68
N TYR A 41 7.44 -9.34 11.62
CA TYR A 41 6.81 -10.53 12.21
C TYR A 41 5.98 -10.24 13.46
N GLY A 42 5.76 -8.97 13.81
CA GLY A 42 4.88 -8.57 14.92
C GLY A 42 5.49 -8.67 16.33
N PHE A 43 6.80 -8.88 16.46
CA PHE A 43 7.53 -8.84 17.73
C PHE A 43 7.87 -7.39 18.10
N LEU A 44 6.84 -6.60 18.39
CA LEU A 44 6.92 -5.14 18.46
C LEU A 44 7.74 -4.61 19.65
N GLU A 45 7.61 -5.22 20.83
CA GLU A 45 8.40 -4.84 22.01
C GLU A 45 9.89 -5.15 21.78
N GLU A 46 10.17 -6.32 21.22
CA GLU A 46 11.52 -6.74 20.89
C GLU A 46 12.14 -5.85 19.79
N ALA A 47 11.37 -5.51 18.74
CA ALA A 47 11.79 -4.57 17.72
C ALA A 47 12.15 -3.19 18.30
N ALA A 48 11.32 -2.66 19.21
CA ALA A 48 11.57 -1.38 19.88
C ALA A 48 12.87 -1.40 20.69
N ALA A 49 13.20 -2.53 21.33
CA ALA A 49 14.48 -2.69 22.04
C ALA A 49 15.68 -2.64 21.07
N PHE A 50 15.60 -3.32 19.92
CA PHE A 50 16.68 -3.27 18.92
C PHE A 50 16.82 -1.89 18.24
N TYR A 51 15.72 -1.17 18.00
CA TYR A 51 15.80 0.22 17.55
C TYR A 51 16.46 1.13 18.59
N GLN A 52 16.24 0.88 19.89
CA GLN A 52 16.95 1.62 20.95
C GLN A 52 18.47 1.36 20.89
N GLU A 53 18.90 0.14 20.61
CA GLU A 53 20.33 -0.14 20.44
C GLU A 53 20.90 0.54 19.20
N ALA A 54 20.16 0.56 18.09
CA ALA A 54 20.56 1.33 16.91
C ALA A 54 20.76 2.83 17.23
N ILE A 55 19.89 3.42 18.08
CA ILE A 55 20.02 4.81 18.55
C ILE A 55 21.28 4.96 19.42
N ASN A 56 21.57 3.99 20.30
CA ASN A 56 22.77 4.01 21.14
C ASN A 56 24.05 3.99 20.31
N TYR A 57 24.12 3.11 19.30
CA TYR A 57 25.27 3.04 18.38
C TYR A 57 25.42 4.31 17.55
N ARG A 58 24.31 4.93 17.13
CA ARG A 58 24.35 6.19 16.37
C ARG A 58 24.97 7.35 17.16
N LYS A 59 24.82 7.38 18.49
CA LYS A 59 25.48 8.41 19.32
C LYS A 59 27.01 8.35 19.22
N LEU A 60 27.55 7.20 18.84
CA LEU A 60 28.98 6.98 18.57
C LEU A 60 29.33 7.32 17.10
N GLU A 61 28.35 7.21 16.19
CA GLU A 61 28.50 7.42 14.74
C GLU A 61 27.40 8.36 14.19
N ALA A 62 27.55 9.67 14.42
CA ALA A 62 26.51 10.66 14.14
C ALA A 62 26.02 10.67 12.67
N GLU A 63 26.90 10.33 11.73
CA GLU A 63 26.64 10.30 10.27
C GLU A 63 26.13 8.95 9.76
N ALA A 64 25.97 7.93 10.62
CA ALA A 64 25.44 6.63 10.20
C ALA A 64 24.04 6.77 9.58
N HIS A 65 23.58 5.77 8.84
CA HIS A 65 22.18 5.63 8.41
C HIS A 65 21.55 4.44 9.18
N PRO A 66 20.25 4.47 9.54
CA PRO A 66 19.23 5.51 9.35
C PRO A 66 19.26 6.61 10.41
N ARG A 67 18.84 7.84 10.03
CA ARG A 67 18.81 9.03 10.90
C ARG A 67 18.12 8.78 12.25
N GLU A 68 18.58 9.45 13.31
CA GLU A 68 18.02 9.33 14.67
C GLU A 68 16.49 9.52 14.68
N ALA A 69 15.98 10.50 13.95
CA ALA A 69 14.55 10.77 13.86
C ALA A 69 13.76 9.58 13.30
N ILE A 70 14.32 8.84 12.34
CA ILE A 70 13.70 7.63 11.78
C ILE A 70 13.71 6.51 12.81
N LEU A 71 14.85 6.26 13.45
CA LEU A 71 14.98 5.21 14.47
C LEU A 71 14.02 5.46 15.66
N LEU A 72 13.92 6.70 16.13
CA LEU A 72 12.96 7.09 17.17
C LEU A 72 11.52 6.91 16.70
N GLN A 73 11.20 7.31 15.46
CA GLN A 73 9.86 7.14 14.91
C GLN A 73 9.45 5.66 14.86
N VAL A 74 10.27 4.77 14.30
CA VAL A 74 9.92 3.35 14.20
C VAL A 74 9.86 2.68 15.58
N LYS A 75 10.77 3.03 16.50
CA LYS A 75 10.72 2.59 17.89
C LYS A 75 9.39 2.96 18.55
N LEU A 76 9.02 4.24 18.50
CA LEU A 76 7.80 4.73 19.14
C LEU A 76 6.56 4.13 18.49
N LEU A 77 6.55 3.96 17.16
CA LEU A 77 5.44 3.30 16.46
C LEU A 77 5.27 1.84 16.93
N CYS A 78 6.35 1.08 17.11
CA CYS A 78 6.29 -0.27 17.67
C CYS A 78 5.64 -0.28 19.06
N LEU A 79 6.02 0.65 19.94
CA LEU A 79 5.45 0.77 21.28
C LEU A 79 3.95 1.11 21.23
N VAL A 80 3.54 2.06 20.37
CA VAL A 80 2.13 2.39 20.14
C VAL A 80 1.33 1.17 19.65
N LYS A 81 1.89 0.41 18.70
CA LYS A 81 1.24 -0.80 18.17
C LYS A 81 1.15 -1.91 19.23
N ALA A 82 2.14 -2.01 20.13
CA ALA A 82 2.17 -2.95 21.26
C ALA A 82 1.26 -2.55 22.43
N GLY A 83 0.68 -1.34 22.41
CA GLY A 83 -0.11 -0.82 23.54
C GLY A 83 0.73 -0.42 24.74
N ILE A 84 2.01 -0.12 24.53
CA ILE A 84 2.96 0.30 25.57
C ILE A 84 3.01 1.83 25.60
N ALA A 85 2.97 2.40 26.80
CA ALA A 85 3.07 3.85 26.99
C ALA A 85 4.42 4.38 26.49
N LEU A 86 4.39 5.54 25.85
CA LEU A 86 5.59 6.17 25.30
C LEU A 86 6.41 6.88 26.39
N ASP A 87 7.73 6.86 26.25
CA ASP A 87 8.61 7.69 27.06
C ASP A 87 8.54 9.14 26.56
N GLU A 88 8.19 10.07 27.46
CA GLU A 88 8.09 11.49 27.14
C GLU A 88 9.43 12.10 26.71
N LYS A 89 10.56 11.56 27.18
CA LYS A 89 11.89 12.03 26.73
C LYS A 89 12.12 11.72 25.25
N ASP A 90 11.76 10.51 24.81
CA ASP A 90 11.87 10.12 23.41
C ASP A 90 10.86 10.89 22.54
N CYS A 91 9.66 11.14 23.06
CA CYS A 91 8.66 11.96 22.37
C CYS A 91 9.16 13.40 22.19
N GLN A 92 9.69 14.01 23.24
CA GLN A 92 10.28 15.35 23.16
C GLN A 92 11.45 15.37 22.17
N ARG A 93 12.33 14.36 22.23
CA ARG A 93 13.48 14.26 21.32
C ARG A 93 13.03 14.11 19.86
N LEU A 94 12.04 13.28 19.57
CA LEU A 94 11.49 13.15 18.22
C LEU A 94 10.83 14.47 17.77
N HIS A 95 10.13 15.16 18.66
CA HIS A 95 9.54 16.47 18.35
C HIS A 95 10.61 17.51 17.96
N GLU A 96 11.72 17.56 18.70
CA GLU A 96 12.86 18.45 18.39
C GLU A 96 13.50 18.11 17.04
N LEU A 97 13.60 16.83 16.68
CA LEU A 97 14.20 16.36 15.43
C LEU A 97 13.25 16.49 14.23
N SER A 98 11.97 16.21 14.42
CA SER A 98 10.94 16.24 13.37
C SER A 98 9.53 16.32 13.99
N PRO A 99 8.96 17.54 14.08
CA PRO A 99 7.60 17.74 14.59
C PRO A 99 6.54 16.93 13.83
N SER A 100 6.72 16.75 12.52
CA SER A 100 5.85 15.93 11.67
C SER A 100 5.88 14.45 12.03
N LEU A 101 7.05 13.87 12.26
CA LEU A 101 7.13 12.45 12.67
C LEU A 101 6.52 12.27 14.07
N MET A 102 6.70 13.24 14.97
CA MET A 102 6.03 13.19 16.27
C MET A 102 4.51 13.29 16.15
N ASN A 103 4.01 14.17 15.28
CA ASN A 103 2.58 14.29 14.99
C ASN A 103 2.01 12.99 14.42
N TYR A 104 2.78 12.30 13.58
CA TYR A 104 2.42 10.96 13.11
C TYR A 104 2.26 9.98 14.27
N ILE A 105 3.26 9.86 15.15
CA ILE A 105 3.21 8.97 16.31
C ILE A 105 2.04 9.30 17.24
N ARG A 106 1.87 10.57 17.64
CA ARG A 106 0.76 10.98 18.51
C ARG A 106 -0.61 10.80 17.85
N GLY A 107 -0.73 11.06 16.55
CA GLY A 107 -1.98 10.84 15.81
C GLY A 107 -2.42 9.39 15.87
N VAL A 108 -1.49 8.45 15.68
CA VAL A 108 -1.77 7.00 15.78
C VAL A 108 -2.06 6.59 17.23
N GLU A 109 -1.27 7.06 18.19
CA GLU A 109 -1.46 6.74 19.61
C GLU A 109 -2.82 7.22 20.13
N GLU A 110 -3.15 8.50 19.93
CA GLU A 110 -4.38 9.11 20.40
C GLU A 110 -5.62 8.46 19.77
N TYR A 111 -5.54 8.09 18.49
CA TYR A 111 -6.60 7.34 17.83
C TYR A 111 -6.79 5.96 18.46
N ARG A 112 -5.71 5.19 18.63
CA ARG A 112 -5.76 3.82 19.17
C ARG A 112 -6.26 3.76 20.61
N CYS A 113 -6.00 4.79 21.41
CA CYS A 113 -6.53 4.89 22.78
C CYS A 113 -7.92 5.56 22.87
N GLY A 114 -8.54 5.88 21.73
CA GLY A 114 -9.88 6.47 21.66
C GLY A 114 -9.98 7.91 22.13
N LYS A 115 -8.85 8.64 22.22
CA LYS A 115 -8.84 10.06 22.60
C LYS A 115 -9.33 10.97 21.47
N ILE A 116 -9.09 10.57 20.22
CA ILE A 116 -9.49 11.30 19.01
C ILE A 116 -10.13 10.35 18.01
N ASP A 117 -11.01 10.88 17.16
CA ASP A 117 -11.57 10.13 16.03
C ASP A 117 -10.58 10.03 14.84
N ALA A 118 -10.93 9.22 13.85
CA ALA A 118 -10.09 8.99 12.68
C ALA A 118 -9.81 10.27 11.86
N LEU A 119 -10.78 11.20 11.77
CA LEU A 119 -10.58 12.47 11.05
C LEU A 119 -9.59 13.38 11.77
N GLN A 120 -9.67 13.46 13.09
CA GLN A 120 -8.73 14.19 13.92
C GLN A 120 -7.32 13.59 13.84
N ALA A 121 -7.22 12.25 13.79
CA ALA A 121 -5.95 11.55 13.59
C ALA A 121 -5.34 11.89 12.22
N ILE A 122 -6.11 11.82 11.13
CA ILE A 122 -5.65 12.20 9.78
C ILE A 122 -5.18 13.66 9.75
N LYS A 123 -5.94 14.58 10.37
CA LYS A 123 -5.54 16.00 10.48
C LYS A 123 -4.23 16.18 11.22
N LYS A 124 -3.98 15.38 12.25
CA LYS A 124 -2.77 15.45 13.06
C LYS A 124 -1.57 14.89 12.31
N ILE A 125 -1.71 13.72 11.68
CA ILE A 125 -0.66 13.10 10.86
C ILE A 125 -0.32 13.98 9.64
N ASP A 126 -1.32 14.65 9.09
CA ASP A 126 -1.21 15.58 7.97
C ASP A 126 -0.47 14.98 6.75
N HIS A 127 0.48 15.69 6.13
CA HIS A 127 1.23 15.25 4.95
C HIS A 127 2.52 14.50 5.34
N THR A 128 2.62 13.97 6.57
CA THR A 128 3.85 13.31 7.04
C THR A 128 4.25 12.12 6.17
N PHE A 129 3.28 11.46 5.52
CA PHE A 129 3.53 10.39 4.55
C PHE A 129 4.43 10.82 3.38
N GLU A 130 4.50 12.11 3.03
CA GLU A 130 5.40 12.61 1.98
C GLU A 130 6.89 12.56 2.37
N GLN A 131 7.21 12.33 3.64
CA GLN A 131 8.60 12.12 4.09
C GLN A 131 9.10 10.70 3.84
N PHE A 132 8.20 9.80 3.41
CA PHE A 132 8.46 8.40 3.18
C PHE A 132 8.33 8.07 1.69
N HIS A 133 9.02 7.02 1.26
CA HIS A 133 8.73 6.42 -0.04
C HIS A 133 7.25 6.01 -0.11
N THR A 134 6.71 6.06 -1.31
CA THR A 134 5.35 5.60 -1.59
C THR A 134 5.17 4.17 -1.11
N GLY A 135 4.08 3.86 -0.41
CA GLY A 135 3.73 2.49 -0.04
C GLY A 135 4.30 2.00 1.30
N GLU A 136 5.06 2.84 2.00
CA GLU A 136 5.55 2.57 3.35
C GLU A 136 4.41 2.45 4.37
N GLU A 137 4.69 1.93 5.57
CA GLU A 137 3.68 1.60 6.59
C GLU A 137 2.75 2.78 6.96
N ILE A 138 3.26 4.02 6.92
CA ILE A 138 2.45 5.23 7.15
C ILE A 138 1.33 5.38 6.12
N ASP A 139 1.56 4.98 4.87
CA ASP A 139 0.54 5.08 3.82
C ASP A 139 -0.64 4.14 4.14
N ALA A 140 -0.34 2.89 4.56
CA ALA A 140 -1.34 1.90 4.96
C ALA A 140 -2.09 2.31 6.24
N ILE A 141 -1.40 2.87 7.23
CA ILE A 141 -2.03 3.36 8.46
C ILE A 141 -3.02 4.49 8.16
N ASN A 142 -2.64 5.45 7.34
CA ASN A 142 -3.55 6.53 6.96
C ASN A 142 -4.74 6.04 6.13
N VAL A 143 -4.54 5.06 5.24
CA VAL A 143 -5.66 4.41 4.52
C VAL A 143 -6.62 3.73 5.50
N GLY A 144 -6.11 3.06 6.54
CA GLY A 144 -6.94 2.51 7.61
C GLY A 144 -7.80 3.58 8.30
N LEU A 145 -7.21 4.72 8.65
CA LEU A 145 -7.95 5.85 9.23
C LEU A 145 -9.01 6.41 8.26
N ILE A 146 -8.69 6.55 6.98
CA ILE A 146 -9.65 7.00 5.95
C ILE A 146 -10.81 6.01 5.85
N HIS A 147 -10.53 4.72 5.85
CA HIS A 147 -11.54 3.67 5.80
C HIS A 147 -12.45 3.68 7.03
N ASP A 148 -11.90 3.82 8.22
CA ASP A 148 -12.67 3.95 9.46
C ASP A 148 -13.55 5.21 9.44
N ALA A 149 -13.00 6.34 9.00
CA ALA A 149 -13.77 7.58 8.85
C ALA A 149 -14.91 7.47 7.82
N LEU A 150 -14.71 6.73 6.72
CA LEU A 150 -15.77 6.43 5.74
C LEU A 150 -16.84 5.50 6.31
N LYS A 151 -16.46 4.48 7.09
CA LYS A 151 -17.39 3.55 7.76
C LYS A 151 -18.24 4.25 8.81
N SER A 152 -17.67 5.23 9.51
CA SER A 152 -18.38 6.04 10.51
C SER A 152 -19.12 7.26 9.92
N ASP A 153 -19.19 7.37 8.59
CA ASP A 153 -19.83 8.48 7.86
C ASP A 153 -19.36 9.89 8.30
N ILE A 154 -18.09 9.99 8.69
CA ILE A 154 -17.47 11.24 9.15
C ILE A 154 -17.21 12.22 7.98
N PHE A 155 -17.30 11.73 6.73
CA PHE A 155 -17.17 12.53 5.51
C PHE A 155 -18.57 12.80 4.89
N PRO A 156 -19.24 13.91 5.24
CA PRO A 156 -20.70 14.04 5.13
C PRO A 156 -21.23 14.35 3.72
N GLU A 157 -20.40 14.80 2.78
CA GLU A 157 -20.85 15.21 1.44
C GLU A 157 -19.98 14.61 0.34
N ARG A 158 -20.60 13.80 -0.53
CA ARG A 158 -19.95 13.10 -1.65
C ARG A 158 -20.41 13.67 -2.98
N MET A 159 -19.49 13.88 -3.91
CA MET A 159 -19.84 14.10 -5.32
C MET A 159 -20.17 12.76 -5.95
N VAL A 160 -21.46 12.43 -6.10
CA VAL A 160 -21.86 11.33 -6.99
C VAL A 160 -21.81 11.86 -8.40
N LYS A 161 -20.89 11.37 -9.23
CA LYS A 161 -20.78 11.84 -10.61
C LYS A 161 -21.50 10.92 -11.57
N ASN A 162 -21.21 9.62 -11.59
CA ASN A 162 -21.82 8.65 -12.54
C ASN A 162 -21.51 7.18 -12.12
N LYS A 163 -22.15 6.19 -12.77
CA LYS A 163 -21.86 4.75 -12.57
C LYS A 163 -20.53 4.35 -13.20
N ILE A 164 -19.75 3.47 -12.56
CA ILE A 164 -18.53 2.87 -13.16
C ILE A 164 -18.91 2.09 -14.43
N PRO A 165 -18.18 2.27 -15.55
CA PRO A 165 -18.41 1.51 -16.78
C PRO A 165 -18.42 0.00 -16.55
N GLN A 166 -19.31 -0.73 -17.22
CA GLN A 166 -19.38 -2.19 -17.12
C GLN A 166 -18.38 -2.83 -18.11
N SER A 167 -17.11 -2.59 -17.87
CA SER A 167 -16.01 -3.19 -18.63
C SER A 167 -14.99 -3.79 -17.68
N ILE A 168 -14.44 -4.95 -18.06
CA ILE A 168 -13.38 -5.63 -17.32
C ILE A 168 -12.15 -5.70 -18.22
N PHE A 169 -11.01 -5.32 -17.67
CA PHE A 169 -9.73 -5.32 -18.36
C PHE A 169 -8.76 -6.29 -17.69
N PHE A 170 -8.14 -7.13 -18.52
CA PHE A 170 -7.09 -8.05 -18.14
C PHE A 170 -5.80 -7.71 -18.89
N TYR A 171 -4.67 -8.16 -18.33
CA TYR A 171 -3.40 -8.18 -19.03
C TYR A 171 -2.67 -9.49 -18.81
N TRP A 172 -2.06 -10.01 -19.87
CA TRP A 172 -1.07 -11.07 -19.80
C TRP A 172 0.04 -10.83 -20.82
N ASP A 173 1.30 -10.86 -20.39
CA ASP A 173 2.43 -10.48 -21.24
C ASP A 173 2.59 -11.44 -22.45
N GLN A 174 3.09 -12.65 -22.19
CA GLN A 174 3.36 -13.69 -23.18
C GLN A 174 3.18 -15.07 -22.54
N ASN A 175 3.12 -16.12 -23.36
CA ASN A 175 3.06 -17.52 -22.92
C ASN A 175 1.93 -17.77 -21.93
N LEU A 176 0.70 -17.42 -22.32
CA LEU A 176 -0.50 -17.56 -21.50
C LEU A 176 -0.72 -19.02 -21.04
N PRO A 177 -0.63 -19.31 -19.73
CA PRO A 177 -0.93 -20.62 -19.18
C PRO A 177 -2.40 -21.01 -19.40
N GLU A 178 -2.70 -22.31 -19.52
CA GLU A 178 -4.05 -22.77 -19.85
C GLU A 178 -5.06 -22.47 -18.72
N ASP A 179 -4.65 -22.60 -17.46
CA ASP A 179 -5.45 -22.24 -16.28
C ASP A 179 -5.82 -20.74 -16.23
N VAL A 180 -4.90 -19.85 -16.63
CA VAL A 180 -5.17 -18.42 -16.77
C VAL A 180 -6.08 -18.14 -17.97
N LYS A 181 -5.87 -18.85 -19.08
CA LYS A 181 -6.70 -18.74 -20.29
C LYS A 181 -8.15 -19.16 -20.05
N GLU A 182 -8.37 -20.28 -19.36
CA GLU A 182 -9.69 -20.74 -18.94
C GLU A 182 -10.40 -19.71 -18.06
N ASN A 183 -9.67 -19.09 -17.13
CA ASN A 183 -10.21 -18.01 -16.30
C ASN A 183 -10.61 -16.77 -17.10
N ILE A 184 -9.77 -16.32 -18.04
CA ILE A 184 -10.11 -15.21 -18.93
C ILE A 184 -11.36 -15.55 -19.77
N GLN A 185 -11.43 -16.76 -20.32
CA GLN A 185 -12.60 -17.22 -21.10
C GLN A 185 -13.87 -17.28 -20.25
N TYR A 186 -13.76 -17.72 -18.99
CA TYR A 186 -14.86 -17.69 -18.04
C TYR A 186 -15.43 -16.28 -17.89
N HIS A 187 -14.58 -15.26 -17.72
CA HIS A 187 -15.03 -13.87 -17.63
C HIS A 187 -15.55 -13.33 -18.95
N GLN A 188 -15.00 -13.72 -20.10
CA GLN A 188 -15.50 -13.31 -21.42
C GLN A 188 -16.95 -13.76 -21.69
N ASN A 189 -17.44 -14.76 -20.95
CA ASN A 189 -18.83 -15.20 -21.02
C ASN A 189 -19.80 -14.38 -20.14
N PHE A 190 -19.30 -13.39 -19.40
CA PHE A 190 -20.13 -12.45 -18.62
C PHE A 190 -21.04 -11.65 -19.56
N GLN A 191 -22.33 -11.56 -19.23
CA GLN A 191 -23.36 -10.98 -20.11
C GLN A 191 -23.51 -9.46 -19.94
N HIS A 192 -23.13 -8.93 -18.79
CA HIS A 192 -23.26 -7.53 -18.41
C HIS A 192 -21.94 -6.75 -18.53
N PHE A 193 -20.81 -7.44 -18.68
CA PHE A 193 -19.50 -6.80 -18.80
C PHE A 193 -18.91 -6.98 -20.20
N LYS A 194 -18.39 -5.90 -20.76
CA LYS A 194 -17.48 -5.98 -21.89
C LYS A 194 -16.09 -6.36 -21.38
N VAL A 195 -15.58 -7.53 -21.77
CA VAL A 195 -14.24 -7.98 -21.36
C VAL A 195 -13.22 -7.71 -22.45
N GLU A 196 -12.11 -7.06 -22.09
CA GLU A 196 -10.97 -6.82 -22.96
C GLU A 196 -9.68 -7.34 -22.34
N VAL A 197 -8.84 -7.95 -23.17
CA VAL A 197 -7.56 -8.53 -22.75
C VAL A 197 -6.43 -7.84 -23.52
N PHE A 198 -5.45 -7.33 -22.80
CA PHE A 198 -4.22 -6.80 -23.36
C PHE A 198 -3.13 -7.86 -23.32
N ASP A 199 -2.41 -7.99 -24.44
CA ASP A 199 -1.08 -8.58 -24.45
C ASP A 199 -0.01 -7.48 -24.46
N ARG A 200 1.26 -7.88 -24.45
CA ARG A 200 2.39 -6.94 -24.44
C ARG A 200 2.37 -5.97 -25.63
N ASP A 201 2.13 -6.47 -26.83
CA ASP A 201 2.22 -5.68 -28.06
C ASP A 201 1.06 -4.69 -28.14
N ARG A 202 -0.17 -5.15 -27.88
CA ARG A 202 -1.36 -4.30 -27.80
C ARG A 202 -1.23 -3.26 -26.70
N ALA A 203 -0.71 -3.62 -25.52
CA ALA A 203 -0.48 -2.67 -24.43
C ALA A 203 0.54 -1.58 -24.82
N CYS A 204 1.64 -1.98 -25.45
CA CYS A 204 2.68 -1.08 -25.94
C CYS A 204 2.13 -0.06 -26.95
N GLU A 205 1.40 -0.53 -27.96
CA GLU A 205 0.77 0.32 -28.97
C GLU A 205 -0.30 1.23 -28.38
N TRP A 206 -1.13 0.69 -27.49
CA TRP A 206 -2.20 1.44 -26.83
C TRP A 206 -1.64 2.56 -25.96
N LEU A 207 -0.64 2.28 -25.11
CA LEU A 207 0.01 3.29 -24.27
C LEU A 207 0.64 4.40 -25.13
N TYR A 208 1.26 4.04 -26.24
CA TYR A 208 1.81 5.03 -27.17
C TYR A 208 0.71 5.88 -27.82
N GLY A 209 -0.38 5.25 -28.26
CA GLY A 209 -1.48 5.94 -28.94
C GLY A 209 -2.18 6.98 -28.06
N TYR A 210 -2.34 6.70 -26.75
CA TYR A 210 -3.10 7.56 -25.83
C TYR A 210 -2.24 8.44 -24.92
N TYR A 211 -1.09 7.95 -24.47
CA TYR A 211 -0.23 8.65 -23.51
C TYR A 211 1.16 8.98 -24.06
N GLY A 212 1.48 8.52 -25.28
CA GLY A 212 2.71 8.88 -25.97
C GLY A 212 3.94 8.06 -25.55
N ARG A 213 5.11 8.61 -25.88
CA ARG A 213 6.39 7.92 -25.79
C ARG A 213 6.74 7.51 -24.36
N ASP A 214 6.54 8.39 -23.39
CA ASP A 214 6.98 8.19 -22.01
C ASP A 214 6.25 7.01 -21.36
N ALA A 215 4.92 6.93 -21.50
CA ALA A 215 4.12 5.83 -20.99
C ALA A 215 4.55 4.47 -21.57
N ARG A 216 4.76 4.42 -22.90
CA ARG A 216 5.26 3.23 -23.57
C ARG A 216 6.64 2.84 -23.06
N GLU A 217 7.55 3.81 -22.92
CA GLU A 217 8.90 3.53 -22.45
C GLU A 217 8.92 3.00 -21.02
N LEU A 218 8.11 3.56 -20.11
CA LEU A 218 7.98 3.05 -18.75
C LEU A 218 7.53 1.59 -18.75
N PHE A 219 6.50 1.26 -19.52
CA PHE A 219 5.99 -0.11 -19.65
C PHE A 219 7.04 -1.08 -20.22
N LEU A 220 7.76 -0.67 -21.27
CA LEU A 220 8.78 -1.52 -21.91
C LEU A 220 10.03 -1.70 -21.03
N LYS A 221 10.37 -0.72 -20.19
CA LYS A 221 11.53 -0.74 -19.28
C LYS A 221 11.23 -1.39 -17.93
N SER A 222 9.98 -1.77 -17.65
CA SER A 222 9.62 -2.52 -16.45
C SER A 222 10.52 -3.75 -16.28
N ARG A 223 11.01 -3.96 -15.06
CA ARG A 223 11.93 -5.06 -14.74
C ARG A 223 11.22 -6.40 -14.72
N HIS A 224 9.90 -6.36 -14.62
CA HIS A 224 9.05 -7.52 -14.45
C HIS A 224 7.68 -7.34 -15.13
N PRO A 225 7.08 -8.37 -15.76
CA PRO A 225 5.71 -8.32 -16.27
C PRO A 225 4.66 -7.79 -15.29
N ALA A 226 4.78 -8.06 -13.99
CA ALA A 226 3.87 -7.50 -12.97
C ALA A 226 4.02 -5.97 -12.81
N GLU A 227 5.25 -5.45 -12.88
CA GLU A 227 5.51 -4.00 -12.86
C GLU A 227 4.96 -3.33 -14.14
N ALA A 228 5.04 -4.02 -15.29
CA ALA A 228 4.38 -3.57 -16.53
C ALA A 228 2.85 -3.56 -16.41
N ALA A 229 2.25 -4.60 -15.81
CA ALA A 229 0.81 -4.68 -15.55
C ALA A 229 0.33 -3.57 -14.60
N ASP A 230 1.10 -3.24 -13.56
CA ASP A 230 0.83 -2.11 -12.66
C ASP A 230 0.78 -0.77 -13.38
N ILE A 231 1.70 -0.54 -14.32
CA ILE A 231 1.69 0.67 -15.15
C ILE A 231 0.44 0.67 -16.03
N LEU A 232 0.18 -0.41 -16.76
CA LEU A 232 -0.92 -0.50 -17.70
C LEU A 232 -2.28 -0.34 -17.01
N ARG A 233 -2.51 -1.00 -15.87
CA ARG A 233 -3.82 -1.01 -15.19
C ARG A 233 -4.30 0.38 -14.81
N VAL A 234 -3.39 1.20 -14.29
CA VAL A 234 -3.74 2.57 -13.89
C VAL A 234 -4.04 3.41 -15.13
N HIS A 235 -3.26 3.29 -16.21
CA HIS A 235 -3.49 4.05 -17.45
C HIS A 235 -4.81 3.68 -18.14
N VAL A 236 -5.12 2.38 -18.21
CA VAL A 236 -6.35 1.86 -18.83
C VAL A 236 -7.58 2.32 -18.06
N ILE A 237 -7.64 2.06 -16.75
CA ILE A 237 -8.81 2.43 -15.96
C ILE A 237 -8.94 3.95 -15.83
N ASN A 238 -7.82 4.70 -15.77
CA ASN A 238 -7.90 6.15 -15.78
C ASN A 238 -8.52 6.70 -17.07
N LEU A 239 -8.26 6.10 -18.23
CA LEU A 239 -8.80 6.61 -19.49
C LEU A 239 -10.20 6.07 -19.82
N LEU A 240 -10.41 4.77 -19.62
CA LEU A 240 -11.62 4.08 -20.07
C LEU A 240 -12.63 3.85 -18.95
N GLY A 241 -12.21 3.98 -17.69
CA GLY A 241 -12.95 3.51 -16.53
C GLY A 241 -13.13 2.00 -16.54
N GLY A 242 -14.05 1.50 -15.73
CA GLY A 242 -14.34 0.08 -15.61
C GLY A 242 -13.60 -0.58 -14.46
N PHE A 243 -13.35 -1.88 -14.59
CA PHE A 243 -12.70 -2.71 -13.58
C PHE A 243 -11.42 -3.31 -14.13
N TRP A 244 -10.35 -3.22 -13.35
CA TRP A 244 -9.18 -4.06 -13.57
C TRP A 244 -9.33 -5.33 -12.76
N VAL A 245 -8.91 -6.46 -13.35
CA VAL A 245 -8.82 -7.75 -12.67
C VAL A 245 -7.50 -8.39 -13.12
N ASP A 246 -6.66 -8.82 -12.18
CA ASP A 246 -5.48 -9.60 -12.53
C ASP A 246 -5.92 -10.92 -13.19
N ALA A 247 -5.21 -11.36 -14.24
CA ALA A 247 -5.67 -12.46 -15.08
C ALA A 247 -5.75 -13.82 -14.36
N ASP A 248 -5.03 -13.96 -13.24
CA ASP A 248 -5.04 -15.14 -12.37
C ASP A 248 -5.93 -14.97 -11.13
N LEU A 249 -6.74 -13.91 -11.10
CA LEU A 249 -7.78 -13.68 -10.11
C LEU A 249 -9.14 -14.00 -10.74
N LYS A 250 -9.93 -14.83 -10.06
CA LYS A 250 -11.25 -15.21 -10.55
C LYS A 250 -12.35 -14.46 -9.81
N ILE A 251 -13.23 -13.76 -10.52
CA ILE A 251 -14.50 -13.28 -9.96
C ILE A 251 -15.41 -14.50 -9.81
N VAL A 252 -15.92 -14.74 -8.60
CA VAL A 252 -16.69 -15.97 -8.29
C VAL A 252 -17.97 -16.07 -9.12
N SER A 253 -18.64 -14.94 -9.34
CA SER A 253 -19.90 -14.87 -10.06
C SER A 253 -20.17 -13.45 -10.55
N GLU A 254 -20.60 -13.31 -11.81
CA GLU A 254 -21.01 -12.03 -12.39
C GLU A 254 -22.15 -11.37 -11.59
N ASN A 255 -23.19 -12.13 -11.26
CA ASN A 255 -24.35 -11.61 -10.52
C ASN A 255 -23.92 -11.10 -9.15
N GLN A 256 -23.11 -11.88 -8.44
CA GLN A 256 -22.61 -11.51 -7.12
C GLN A 256 -21.73 -10.24 -7.20
N PHE A 257 -20.90 -10.13 -8.23
CA PHE A 257 -20.07 -8.95 -8.46
C PHE A 257 -20.92 -7.69 -8.67
N ILE A 258 -21.98 -7.77 -9.48
CA ILE A 258 -22.91 -6.66 -9.72
C ILE A 258 -23.68 -6.29 -8.46
N GLU A 259 -24.16 -7.26 -7.70
CA GLU A 259 -24.96 -7.04 -6.49
C GLU A 259 -24.12 -6.40 -5.37
N MET A 260 -22.87 -6.85 -5.20
CA MET A 260 -22.02 -6.40 -4.12
C MET A 260 -21.29 -5.09 -4.41
N ILE A 261 -21.05 -4.76 -5.69
CA ILE A 261 -20.40 -3.50 -6.06
C ILE A 261 -21.44 -2.38 -6.17
N PRO A 262 -21.41 -1.39 -5.27
CA PRO A 262 -22.44 -0.37 -5.24
C PRO A 262 -22.38 0.54 -6.47
N ALA A 263 -23.53 0.75 -7.11
CA ALA A 263 -23.65 1.48 -8.37
C ALA A 263 -23.41 3.00 -8.28
N ASN A 264 -23.34 3.57 -7.07
CA ASN A 264 -23.34 5.03 -6.83
C ASN A 264 -21.97 5.59 -6.40
N TYR A 265 -20.88 4.92 -6.78
CA TYR A 265 -19.52 5.33 -6.44
C TYR A 265 -18.67 5.59 -7.66
N ASP A 266 -17.81 6.61 -7.58
CA ASP A 266 -16.91 6.97 -8.67
C ASP A 266 -15.67 6.06 -8.70
N ALA A 267 -15.33 5.44 -7.56
CA ALA A 267 -14.29 4.43 -7.41
C ALA A 267 -14.65 3.40 -6.35
N VAL A 268 -14.18 2.17 -6.53
CA VAL A 268 -14.34 1.03 -5.64
C VAL A 268 -12.98 0.37 -5.46
N PHE A 269 -12.47 0.39 -4.23
CA PHE A 269 -11.22 -0.24 -3.82
C PHE A 269 -11.46 -1.30 -2.75
N PHE A 270 -10.54 -2.26 -2.68
CA PHE A 270 -10.54 -3.32 -1.68
C PHE A 270 -9.26 -3.23 -0.85
N LEU A 271 -9.35 -3.56 0.43
CA LEU A 271 -8.21 -3.56 1.35
C LEU A 271 -7.87 -4.97 1.83
N THR A 272 -6.57 -5.24 1.98
CA THR A 272 -6.08 -6.37 2.77
C THR A 272 -6.33 -6.13 4.26
N GLU A 273 -6.08 -7.14 5.10
CA GLU A 273 -6.12 -6.98 6.56
C GLU A 273 -5.12 -5.92 7.08
N GLY A 274 -4.03 -5.69 6.33
CA GLY A 274 -3.03 -4.67 6.64
C GLY A 274 -3.36 -3.27 6.09
N ASN A 275 -4.57 -3.05 5.56
CA ASN A 275 -4.99 -1.81 4.88
C ASN A 275 -4.21 -1.47 3.61
N PHE A 276 -3.59 -2.47 2.96
CA PHE A 276 -3.03 -2.29 1.63
C PHE A 276 -4.15 -2.37 0.59
N VAL A 277 -4.11 -1.49 -0.41
CA VAL A 277 -5.09 -1.55 -1.52
C VAL A 277 -4.77 -2.73 -2.43
N HIS A 278 -5.78 -3.57 -2.68
CA HIS A 278 -5.79 -4.54 -3.76
C HIS A 278 -5.76 -3.82 -5.10
N ASN A 279 -4.59 -3.74 -5.73
CA ASN A 279 -4.46 -3.23 -7.09
C ASN A 279 -4.73 -4.31 -8.15
N ASP A 280 -4.84 -5.58 -7.73
CA ASP A 280 -5.23 -6.76 -8.49
C ASP A 280 -6.74 -6.83 -8.79
N LEU A 281 -7.57 -6.06 -8.07
CA LEU A 281 -8.96 -5.80 -8.40
C LEU A 281 -9.38 -4.41 -7.92
N PHE A 282 -9.78 -3.55 -8.85
CA PHE A 282 -10.39 -2.26 -8.51
C PHE A 282 -11.27 -1.75 -9.64
N GLY A 283 -12.16 -0.80 -9.34
CA GLY A 283 -12.96 -0.14 -10.35
C GLY A 283 -13.01 1.38 -10.17
N ALA A 284 -13.08 2.10 -11.28
CA ALA A 284 -13.26 3.55 -11.25
C ALA A 284 -13.90 4.08 -12.53
N GLN A 285 -14.40 5.31 -12.45
CA GLN A 285 -14.76 6.09 -13.63
C GLN A 285 -13.52 6.54 -14.42
N PRO A 286 -13.68 6.87 -15.71
CA PRO A 286 -12.68 7.65 -16.44
C PRO A 286 -12.32 8.93 -15.70
N HIS A 287 -11.03 9.29 -15.72
CA HIS A 287 -10.45 10.49 -15.12
C HIS A 287 -10.79 10.62 -13.62
N ASN A 288 -10.75 9.51 -12.90
CA ASN A 288 -10.95 9.51 -11.46
C ASN A 288 -9.73 10.11 -10.76
N VAL A 289 -9.97 11.03 -9.82
CA VAL A 289 -8.94 11.79 -9.10
C VAL A 289 -7.91 10.93 -8.37
N PHE A 290 -8.28 9.71 -7.93
CA PHE A 290 -7.33 8.79 -7.32
C PHE A 290 -6.38 8.20 -8.36
N LEU A 291 -6.88 7.84 -9.54
CA LEU A 291 -6.04 7.26 -10.60
C LEU A 291 -5.13 8.30 -11.24
N GLU A 292 -5.58 9.55 -11.36
CA GLU A 292 -4.73 10.66 -11.77
C GLU A 292 -3.53 10.85 -10.81
N ASP A 293 -3.76 10.74 -9.49
CA ASP A 293 -2.68 10.80 -8.50
C ASP A 293 -1.81 9.54 -8.50
N CYS A 294 -2.39 8.35 -8.74
CA CYS A 294 -1.62 7.12 -8.97
C CYS A 294 -0.64 7.30 -10.13
N LEU A 295 -1.08 7.86 -11.26
CA LEU A 295 -0.21 8.15 -12.40
C LEU A 295 0.93 9.09 -11.98
N LEU A 296 0.64 10.20 -11.30
CA LEU A 296 1.69 11.10 -10.79
C LEU A 296 2.75 10.35 -9.96
N SER A 297 2.31 9.45 -9.09
CA SER A 297 3.20 8.64 -8.25
C SER A 297 4.01 7.63 -9.08
N ILE A 298 3.40 6.94 -10.05
CA ILE A 298 4.09 6.03 -10.97
C ILE A 298 5.20 6.76 -11.72
N TYR A 299 4.88 7.87 -12.38
CA TYR A 299 5.88 8.63 -13.14
C TYR A 299 7.01 9.14 -12.23
N HIS A 300 6.66 9.73 -11.08
CA HIS A 300 7.66 10.19 -10.12
C HIS A 300 8.60 9.07 -9.66
N ASN A 301 8.03 7.93 -9.26
CA ASN A 301 8.77 6.80 -8.73
C ASN A 301 9.66 6.17 -9.81
N CYS A 302 9.15 5.97 -11.01
CA CYS A 302 9.91 5.41 -12.12
C CYS A 302 11.07 6.31 -12.56
N TYR A 303 10.90 7.63 -12.54
CA TYR A 303 11.98 8.55 -12.93
C TYR A 303 13.02 8.78 -11.84
N LYS A 304 12.64 8.74 -10.56
CA LYS A 304 13.53 9.11 -9.45
C LYS A 304 14.13 7.93 -8.72
N TYR A 305 13.44 6.79 -8.67
CA TYR A 305 13.78 5.65 -7.83
C TYR A 305 13.69 4.33 -8.61
N ASP A 306 14.60 4.13 -9.55
CA ASP A 306 14.60 2.94 -10.42
C ASP A 306 14.58 1.61 -9.62
N GLY A 307 15.35 1.57 -8.53
CA GLY A 307 15.48 0.42 -7.63
C GLY A 307 14.39 0.30 -6.55
N LEU A 308 13.36 1.15 -6.53
CA LEU A 308 12.29 1.05 -5.54
C LEU A 308 11.55 -0.30 -5.68
N PHE A 309 11.14 -0.86 -4.54
CA PHE A 309 10.36 -2.10 -4.50
C PHE A 309 9.10 -1.99 -5.37
N ILE A 310 8.77 -3.01 -6.17
CA ILE A 310 7.73 -2.92 -7.21
C ILE A 310 6.37 -2.50 -6.60
N SER A 311 5.97 -3.10 -5.47
CA SER A 311 4.72 -2.76 -4.80
C SER A 311 4.64 -1.30 -4.35
N TYR A 312 5.78 -0.64 -4.17
CA TYR A 312 5.91 0.77 -3.76
C TYR A 312 6.02 1.69 -4.98
N LYS A 313 6.72 1.22 -6.01
CA LYS A 313 7.00 1.97 -7.24
C LYS A 313 5.77 2.12 -8.12
N THR A 314 5.11 1.00 -8.42
CA THR A 314 3.98 0.91 -9.37
C THR A 314 2.75 0.22 -8.81
N GLY A 315 2.93 -0.65 -7.80
CA GLY A 315 1.86 -1.49 -7.26
C GLY A 315 0.97 -0.81 -6.20
N PRO A 316 0.48 -1.54 -5.17
CA PRO A 316 -0.45 -1.03 -4.15
C PRO A 316 -0.09 0.31 -3.52
N GLY A 317 1.21 0.59 -3.36
CA GLY A 317 1.72 1.80 -2.73
C GLY A 317 1.20 3.08 -3.38
N VAL A 318 1.11 3.12 -4.72
CA VAL A 318 0.67 4.34 -5.43
C VAL A 318 -0.81 4.64 -5.16
N PHE A 319 -1.63 3.61 -4.97
CA PHE A 319 -3.05 3.75 -4.60
C PHE A 319 -3.20 4.26 -3.17
N MET A 320 -2.42 3.74 -2.24
CA MET A 320 -2.45 4.22 -0.86
C MET A 320 -2.01 5.68 -0.77
N ARG A 321 -0.94 6.06 -1.49
CA ARG A 321 -0.48 7.46 -1.57
C ARG A 321 -1.53 8.37 -2.18
N ALA A 322 -2.20 7.94 -3.25
CA ALA A 322 -3.29 8.69 -3.88
C ALA A 322 -4.44 8.96 -2.89
N LEU A 323 -4.88 7.94 -2.15
CA LEU A 323 -5.90 8.10 -1.10
C LEU A 323 -5.47 9.14 -0.07
N ASN A 324 -4.25 9.01 0.46
CA ASN A 324 -3.73 9.90 1.48
C ASN A 324 -3.65 11.37 1.00
N ARG A 325 -3.11 11.61 -0.20
CA ARG A 325 -3.04 12.96 -0.78
C ARG A 325 -4.41 13.56 -1.04
N ILE A 326 -5.33 12.79 -1.60
CA ILE A 326 -6.66 13.30 -1.97
C ILE A 326 -7.47 13.66 -0.71
N TYR A 327 -7.52 12.77 0.28
CA TYR A 327 -8.25 13.05 1.52
C TYR A 327 -7.60 14.17 2.32
N SER A 328 -6.27 14.21 2.40
CA SER A 328 -5.56 15.28 3.10
C SER A 328 -5.82 16.66 2.47
N ARG A 329 -5.85 16.74 1.12
CA ARG A 329 -6.25 17.96 0.39
C ARG A 329 -7.69 18.36 0.69
N CYS A 330 -8.65 17.44 0.62
CA CYS A 330 -10.05 17.72 0.92
C CYS A 330 -10.24 18.28 2.34
N ILE A 331 -9.53 17.70 3.32
CA ILE A 331 -9.56 18.13 4.72
C ILE A 331 -8.97 19.54 4.90
N LYS A 332 -7.82 19.84 4.26
CA LYS A 332 -7.17 21.15 4.35
C LYS A 332 -7.95 22.26 3.67
N GLU A 333 -8.35 22.03 2.42
CA GLU A 333 -9.03 23.04 1.59
C GLU A 333 -10.48 23.28 2.04
N ARG A 334 -10.94 22.59 3.10
CA ARG A 334 -12.34 22.58 3.54
C ARG A 334 -13.27 22.35 2.35
N LYS A 335 -12.86 21.49 1.40
CA LYS A 335 -13.70 21.18 0.25
C LYS A 335 -15.00 20.62 0.79
N LEU A 336 -16.10 21.26 0.41
CA LEU A 336 -17.44 20.82 0.79
C LEU A 336 -17.78 19.45 0.20
N LYS A 337 -16.99 18.93 -0.76
CA LYS A 337 -17.30 17.68 -1.45
C LYS A 337 -16.10 16.73 -1.54
N TYR A 338 -16.23 15.57 -0.92
CA TYR A 338 -15.28 14.47 -1.00
C TYR A 338 -15.53 13.63 -2.27
N PRO A 339 -14.49 12.97 -2.84
CA PRO A 339 -14.69 12.02 -3.93
C PRO A 339 -15.62 10.88 -3.51
N SER A 340 -16.47 10.42 -4.43
CA SER A 340 -17.31 9.26 -4.15
C SER A 340 -16.49 7.97 -4.24
N LEU A 341 -16.03 7.49 -3.08
CA LEU A 341 -15.22 6.29 -2.93
C LEU A 341 -15.92 5.25 -2.07
N LYS A 342 -15.96 4.01 -2.55
CA LYS A 342 -16.25 2.84 -1.74
C LYS A 342 -14.95 2.11 -1.44
N ILE A 343 -14.68 1.88 -0.17
CA ILE A 343 -13.64 0.95 0.27
C ILE A 343 -14.33 -0.27 0.89
N MET A 344 -13.89 -1.47 0.52
CA MET A 344 -14.33 -2.74 1.09
C MET A 344 -13.14 -3.46 1.73
N ASP A 345 -13.37 -4.20 2.81
CA ASP A 345 -12.31 -4.95 3.50
C ASP A 345 -12.05 -6.33 2.89
N SER A 346 -11.04 -7.01 3.43
CA SER A 346 -10.58 -8.33 2.98
C SER A 346 -11.69 -9.37 3.00
N SER A 347 -12.65 -9.26 3.94
CA SER A 347 -13.78 -10.18 4.02
C SER A 347 -14.73 -10.07 2.83
N PHE A 348 -14.88 -8.85 2.28
CA PHE A 348 -15.66 -8.62 1.06
C PHE A 348 -14.89 -9.09 -0.18
N PHE A 349 -13.58 -8.82 -0.23
CA PHE A 349 -12.72 -9.27 -1.32
C PHE A 349 -12.78 -10.79 -1.48
N SER A 350 -12.57 -11.56 -0.40
CA SER A 350 -12.63 -13.03 -0.41
C SER A 350 -14.00 -13.62 -0.75
N LYS A 351 -15.08 -12.84 -0.67
CA LYS A 351 -16.42 -13.26 -1.12
C LYS A 351 -16.62 -13.06 -2.62
N LEU A 352 -15.93 -12.08 -3.20
CA LEU A 352 -16.03 -11.70 -4.60
C LEU A 352 -15.05 -12.48 -5.48
N THR A 353 -13.92 -12.87 -4.90
CA THR A 353 -12.81 -13.44 -5.66
C THR A 353 -12.38 -14.80 -5.13
N GLU A 354 -11.93 -15.64 -6.05
CA GLU A 354 -11.30 -16.93 -5.78
C GLU A 354 -9.85 -16.87 -6.29
N GLN A 355 -8.89 -17.12 -5.40
CA GLN A 355 -7.53 -17.47 -5.80
C GLN A 355 -7.48 -18.98 -6.03
N TYR A 356 -7.05 -19.38 -7.22
CA TYR A 356 -6.92 -20.78 -7.58
C TYR A 356 -5.44 -21.14 -7.80
N PRO A 357 -5.06 -22.42 -7.63
CA PRO A 357 -3.69 -22.84 -7.87
C PRO A 357 -3.34 -22.61 -9.33
N VAL A 358 -2.37 -21.74 -9.58
CA VAL A 358 -1.83 -21.50 -10.93
C VAL A 358 -0.47 -22.14 -11.08
N GLU A 359 -0.27 -22.92 -12.15
CA GLU A 359 0.93 -23.76 -12.33
C GLU A 359 2.22 -22.94 -12.29
N TYR A 360 2.18 -21.72 -12.84
CA TYR A 360 3.36 -20.87 -12.96
C TYR A 360 3.85 -20.34 -11.60
N LYS A 361 2.97 -20.17 -10.60
CA LYS A 361 3.37 -19.77 -9.23
C LYS A 361 3.96 -20.91 -8.42
N GLN A 362 3.70 -22.16 -8.81
CA GLN A 362 4.22 -23.35 -8.09
C GLN A 362 5.67 -23.68 -8.46
N LYS A 363 6.17 -23.16 -9.60
CA LYS A 363 7.54 -23.40 -10.08
C LYS A 363 8.57 -22.36 -9.59
N GLY A 364 8.13 -21.38 -8.81
CA GLY A 364 9.00 -20.38 -8.19
C GLY A 364 8.15 -19.30 -7.49
N THR A 365 8.35 -19.14 -6.20
CA THR A 365 7.71 -18.08 -5.42
C THR A 365 8.34 -16.73 -5.79
N TRP A 366 7.51 -15.81 -6.28
CA TRP A 366 7.80 -14.39 -6.57
C TRP A 366 8.33 -13.56 -5.40
N SER A 367 8.55 -14.16 -4.22
CA SER A 367 9.05 -13.50 -3.01
C SER A 367 10.58 -13.40 -2.92
N SER A 368 11.30 -13.70 -4.00
CA SER A 368 12.77 -13.67 -4.04
C SER A 368 13.34 -12.71 -5.10
N VAL A 369 12.78 -11.50 -5.21
CA VAL A 369 13.47 -10.35 -5.84
C VAL A 369 13.31 -9.11 -4.98
#